data_AF-A0A6C0I7W2-F1
#
_entry.id   AF-A0A6C0I7W2-F1
#
_cell.length_a   1.000
_cell.length_b   1.000
_cell.length_c   1.000
_cell.angle_alpha   90.00
_cell.angle_beta   90.00
_cell.angle_gamma   90.00
#
_symmetry.space_group_name_H-M   'P 1'
#
loop_
_entity.id
_entity.type
_entity.pdbx_description
1 polymer ?
#
loop_
_entity_poly.entity_id
_entity_poly.type
_entity_poly.pdbx_seq_one_letter_code
_entity_poly.pdbx_strand_id
1 'polypeptide(L)'
;MTNKLNDNDIINKDTSQYITTLIVSLYACFCLYKFSSSDKDIKWLNYLFIIVVIYLIIHLFFVEKIELKIHHIIFILIFGWYILCRDIGPFIKNELYILAFAEVSNIFLSIRNIIRHPSVIKFVSIPNFIQPINDGLFAITFFYTRIYLYFKHIITNQELIENIIKYNRFFMCDKIIIMTIFLLFGLNLYWFGLICYGAFKIIGLNRIWTYNPDIKDPFILQIEAIRNTLFKTGLHQ
;
A
#
# COMPACT_ATOMS: atom_id res chain seq x y z
N MET A 1 25.69 -19.28 30.24
CA MET A 1 24.36 -19.61 29.66
C MET A 1 24.03 -18.60 28.60
N THR A 2 24.51 -18.82 27.38
CA THR A 2 24.09 -18.06 26.19
C THR A 2 22.73 -18.60 25.78
N ASN A 3 21.69 -17.77 25.90
CA ASN A 3 20.37 -18.04 25.34
C ASN A 3 20.52 -18.25 23.83
N LYS A 4 20.64 -19.51 23.40
CA LYS A 4 20.22 -19.93 22.07
C LYS A 4 18.71 -19.73 22.04
N LEU A 5 18.27 -18.50 21.73
CA LEU A 5 16.96 -18.28 21.17
C LEU A 5 16.86 -19.22 19.98
N ASN A 6 15.98 -20.20 20.13
CA ASN A 6 15.80 -21.30 19.20
C ASN A 6 15.46 -20.66 17.84
N ASP A 7 16.32 -20.78 16.83
CA ASP A 7 16.08 -20.20 15.50
C ASP A 7 14.70 -20.63 14.96
N ASN A 8 14.22 -21.81 15.37
CA ASN A 8 12.88 -22.33 15.08
C ASN A 8 11.73 -21.44 15.62
N ASP A 9 11.89 -20.77 16.75
CA ASP A 9 10.83 -19.93 17.35
C ASP A 9 10.69 -18.56 16.65
N ILE A 10 11.81 -17.99 16.18
CA ILE A 10 11.81 -16.75 15.39
C ILE A 10 11.26 -17.03 13.97
N ILE A 11 11.66 -18.15 13.36
CA ILE A 11 11.21 -18.58 12.02
C ILE A 11 9.68 -18.79 11.98
N ASN A 12 9.08 -19.28 13.06
CA ASN A 12 7.65 -19.60 13.11
C ASN A 12 6.77 -18.35 13.29
N LYS A 13 7.28 -17.32 13.99
CA LYS A 13 6.51 -16.12 14.34
C LYS A 13 6.32 -15.15 13.16
N ASP A 14 7.31 -14.99 12.30
CA ASP A 14 7.22 -14.05 11.16
C ASP A 14 6.49 -14.67 9.97
N THR A 15 6.74 -15.96 9.70
CA THR A 15 6.04 -16.68 8.63
C THR A 15 4.53 -16.75 8.90
N SER A 16 4.14 -17.00 10.15
CA SER A 16 2.72 -17.07 10.53
C SER A 16 2.00 -15.75 10.31
N GLN A 17 2.63 -14.60 10.61
CA GLN A 17 2.03 -13.28 10.35
C GLN A 17 1.71 -13.06 8.87
N TYR A 18 2.64 -13.40 7.96
CA TYR A 18 2.40 -13.22 6.53
C TYR A 18 1.31 -14.16 6.01
N ILE A 19 1.24 -15.40 6.52
CA ILE A 19 0.17 -16.34 6.20
C ILE A 19 -1.18 -15.81 6.71
N THR A 20 -1.26 -15.34 7.95
CA THR A 20 -2.49 -14.75 8.50
C THR A 20 -2.94 -13.54 7.68
N THR A 21 -2.01 -12.67 7.30
CA THR A 21 -2.30 -11.51 6.44
C THR A 21 -2.85 -11.93 5.09
N LEU A 22 -2.28 -12.98 4.48
CA LEU A 22 -2.78 -13.55 3.23
C LEU A 22 -4.20 -14.10 3.39
N ILE A 23 -4.45 -14.87 4.46
CA ILE A 23 -5.79 -15.43 4.76
C ILE A 23 -6.82 -14.30 4.90
N VAL A 24 -6.51 -13.25 5.66
CA VAL A 24 -7.40 -12.09 5.83
C VAL A 24 -7.64 -11.37 4.51
N SER A 25 -6.61 -11.22 3.67
CA SER A 25 -6.74 -10.57 2.36
C SER A 25 -7.57 -11.40 1.36
N LEU A 26 -7.45 -12.73 1.40
CA LEU A 26 -8.29 -13.64 0.61
C LEU A 26 -9.74 -13.62 1.11
N TYR A 27 -9.95 -13.58 2.42
CA TYR A 27 -11.26 -13.40 3.02
C TYR A 27 -11.88 -12.06 2.60
N ALA A 28 -11.09 -10.98 2.55
CA ALA A 28 -11.53 -9.69 2.02
C ALA A 28 -12.03 -9.81 0.58
N CYS A 29 -11.28 -10.49 -0.28
CA CYS A 29 -11.71 -10.74 -1.66
C CYS A 29 -13.04 -11.51 -1.72
N PHE A 30 -13.21 -12.54 -0.89
CA PHE A 30 -14.47 -13.28 -0.81
C PHE A 30 -15.64 -12.39 -0.39
N CYS A 31 -15.48 -11.58 0.67
CA CYS A 31 -16.52 -10.65 1.12
C CYS A 31 -16.86 -9.59 0.06
N LEU A 32 -15.85 -9.05 -0.63
CA LEU A 32 -16.04 -8.08 -1.70
C LEU A 32 -16.75 -8.67 -2.91
N TYR A 33 -16.40 -9.91 -3.29
CA TYR A 33 -17.12 -10.65 -4.32
C TYR A 33 -18.58 -10.88 -3.91
N LYS A 34 -18.81 -11.34 -2.67
CA LYS A 34 -20.17 -11.58 -2.16
C LYS A 34 -20.99 -10.29 -2.13
N PHE A 35 -20.43 -9.19 -1.63
CA PHE A 35 -21.04 -7.87 -1.69
C PHE A 35 -21.47 -7.50 -3.11
N SER A 36 -20.58 -7.66 -4.11
CA SER A 36 -20.91 -7.36 -5.50
C SER A 36 -21.98 -8.29 -6.09
N SER A 37 -21.97 -9.58 -5.71
CA SER A 37 -22.91 -10.59 -6.24
C SER A 37 -24.29 -10.59 -5.57
N SER A 38 -24.42 -9.96 -4.40
CA SER A 38 -25.63 -9.92 -3.58
C SER A 38 -26.23 -8.51 -3.53
N ASP A 39 -26.33 -7.83 -4.68
CA ASP A 39 -26.91 -6.48 -4.82
C ASP A 39 -26.37 -5.43 -3.82
N LYS A 40 -25.07 -5.51 -3.50
CA LYS A 40 -24.40 -4.62 -2.54
C LYS A 40 -24.96 -4.74 -1.12
N ASP A 41 -25.29 -5.96 -0.69
CA ASP A 41 -25.70 -6.26 0.69
C ASP A 41 -24.55 -5.97 1.68
N ILE A 42 -24.77 -4.95 2.51
CA ILE A 42 -23.76 -4.38 3.39
C ILE A 42 -23.30 -5.33 4.50
N LYS A 43 -24.04 -6.41 4.77
CA LYS A 43 -23.63 -7.42 5.77
C LYS A 43 -22.25 -8.00 5.46
N TRP A 44 -21.91 -8.13 4.18
CA TRP A 44 -20.61 -8.67 3.75
C TRP A 44 -19.46 -7.73 4.08
N LEU A 45 -19.67 -6.41 3.97
CA LEU A 45 -18.70 -5.41 4.43
C LEU A 45 -18.61 -5.38 5.95
N ASN A 46 -19.72 -5.56 6.67
CA ASN A 46 -19.70 -5.64 8.13
C ASN A 46 -18.87 -6.83 8.62
N TYR A 47 -19.08 -8.03 8.06
CA TYR A 47 -18.28 -9.20 8.41
C TYR A 47 -16.80 -9.00 8.11
N LEU A 48 -16.49 -8.42 6.95
CA LEU A 48 -15.13 -8.07 6.59
C LEU A 48 -14.50 -7.14 7.62
N PHE A 49 -15.13 -6.02 7.92
CA PHE A 49 -14.59 -5.03 8.83
C PHE A 49 -14.43 -5.55 10.25
N ILE A 50 -15.35 -6.37 10.76
CA ILE A 50 -15.21 -7.01 12.07
C ILE A 50 -13.94 -7.88 12.10
N ILE A 51 -13.76 -8.74 11.09
CA ILE A 51 -12.60 -9.64 11.03
C ILE A 51 -11.30 -8.86 10.86
N VAL A 52 -11.29 -7.83 9.99
CA VAL A 52 -10.11 -6.98 9.80
C VAL A 52 -9.77 -6.21 11.08
N VAL A 53 -10.75 -5.64 11.78
CA VAL A 53 -10.51 -4.95 13.06
C VAL A 53 -9.89 -5.90 14.09
N ILE A 54 -10.45 -7.11 14.25
CA ILE A 54 -9.89 -8.11 15.17
C ILE A 54 -8.45 -8.45 14.77
N TYR A 55 -8.20 -8.71 13.48
CA TYR A 55 -6.87 -8.98 12.97
C TYR A 55 -5.89 -7.82 13.24
N LEU A 56 -6.29 -6.58 12.94
CA LEU A 56 -5.43 -5.40 13.13
C LEU A 56 -5.10 -5.16 14.61
N ILE A 57 -6.07 -5.36 15.51
CA ILE A 57 -5.85 -5.26 16.96
C ILE A 57 -4.83 -6.30 17.41
N ILE A 58 -4.96 -7.56 16.98
CA ILE A 58 -3.99 -8.61 17.32
C ILE A 58 -2.62 -8.27 16.73
N HIS A 59 -2.58 -7.84 15.47
CA HIS A 59 -1.35 -7.57 14.74
C HIS A 59 -0.57 -6.36 15.31
N LEU A 60 -1.26 -5.37 15.91
CA LEU A 60 -0.62 -4.23 16.60
C LEU A 60 0.41 -4.64 17.67
N PHE A 61 0.21 -5.80 18.33
CA PHE A 61 1.13 -6.31 19.35
C PHE A 61 2.40 -6.92 18.77
N PHE A 62 2.40 -7.29 17.49
CA PHE A 62 3.49 -7.99 16.82
C PHE A 62 4.27 -7.12 15.85
N VAL A 63 3.64 -6.09 15.30
CA VAL A 63 4.30 -5.15 14.40
C VAL A 63 5.33 -4.32 15.16
N GLU A 64 6.54 -4.23 14.65
CA GLU A 64 7.59 -3.37 15.22
C GLU A 64 7.60 -1.97 14.59
N LYS A 65 7.31 -1.88 13.28
CA LYS A 65 7.39 -0.62 12.52
C LYS A 65 6.29 0.36 12.93
N ILE A 66 6.70 1.54 13.42
CA ILE A 66 5.78 2.59 13.89
C ILE A 66 4.79 3.04 12.81
N GLU A 67 5.25 3.18 11.57
CA GLU A 67 4.41 3.60 10.43
C GLU A 67 3.25 2.63 10.20
N LEU A 68 3.50 1.33 10.35
CA LEU A 68 2.50 0.28 10.17
C LEU A 68 1.54 0.23 11.38
N LYS A 69 2.02 0.52 12.60
CA LYS A 69 1.14 0.72 13.77
C LYS A 69 0.18 1.88 13.56
N ILE A 70 0.68 3.03 13.10
CA ILE A 70 -0.15 4.20 12.80
C ILE A 70 -1.20 3.85 11.75
N HIS A 71 -0.80 3.14 10.68
CA HIS A 71 -1.72 2.67 9.65
C HIS A 71 -2.84 1.79 10.23
N HIS A 72 -2.51 0.80 11.06
CA HIS A 72 -3.50 -0.07 11.69
C HIS A 72 -4.43 0.69 12.63
N ILE A 73 -3.91 1.62 13.45
CA ILE A 73 -4.73 2.45 14.34
C ILE A 73 -5.74 3.25 13.53
N ILE A 74 -5.32 3.87 12.42
CA ILE A 74 -6.19 4.63 11.53
C ILE A 74 -7.28 3.73 10.92
N PHE A 75 -6.93 2.54 10.44
CA PHE A 75 -7.91 1.58 9.91
C PHE A 75 -8.91 1.11 10.99
N ILE A 76 -8.43 0.82 12.21
CA ILE A 76 -9.28 0.46 13.34
C ILE A 76 -10.25 1.60 13.67
N LEU A 77 -9.79 2.86 13.64
CA LEU A 77 -10.65 4.01 13.87
C LEU A 77 -11.74 4.14 12.79
N ILE A 78 -11.39 4.01 11.50
CA ILE A 78 -12.37 4.11 10.40
C ILE A 78 -13.39 2.97 10.46
N PHE A 79 -12.93 1.73 10.58
CA PHE A 79 -13.81 0.56 10.59
C PHE A 79 -14.61 0.47 11.89
N GLY A 80 -14.01 0.80 13.02
CA GLY A 80 -14.69 0.90 14.31
C GLY A 80 -15.78 1.96 14.30
N TRP A 81 -15.49 3.17 13.78
CA TRP A 81 -16.49 4.21 13.57
C TRP A 81 -17.66 3.71 12.72
N TYR A 82 -17.38 3.11 11.59
CA TYR A 82 -18.43 2.59 10.72
C TYR A 82 -19.31 1.54 11.41
N ILE A 83 -18.71 0.60 12.15
CA ILE A 83 -19.45 -0.43 12.90
C ILE A 83 -20.36 0.18 13.97
N LEU A 84 -19.92 1.27 14.60
CA LEU A 84 -20.67 1.99 15.63
C LEU A 84 -21.77 2.89 15.05
N CYS A 85 -21.54 3.48 13.88
CA CYS A 85 -22.47 4.39 13.19
C CYS A 85 -23.24 3.67 12.07
N ARG A 86 -24.00 2.63 12.40
CA ARG A 86 -24.66 1.75 11.40
C ARG A 86 -25.59 2.47 10.42
N ASP A 87 -26.17 3.60 10.82
CA ASP A 87 -27.13 4.34 10.01
C ASP A 87 -26.52 4.99 8.76
N ILE A 88 -25.19 5.19 8.73
CA ILE A 88 -24.51 5.81 7.58
C ILE A 88 -24.25 4.82 6.44
N GLY A 89 -24.15 3.52 6.76
CA GLY A 89 -23.69 2.49 5.83
C GLY A 89 -24.43 2.42 4.49
N PRO A 90 -25.77 2.49 4.47
CA PRO A 90 -26.52 2.49 3.21
C PRO A 90 -26.16 3.63 2.25
N PHE A 91 -25.74 4.79 2.79
CA PHE A 91 -25.41 5.99 2.03
C PHE A 91 -23.97 6.00 1.52
N ILE A 92 -23.05 5.34 2.24
CA ILE A 92 -21.61 5.34 1.92
C ILE A 92 -21.09 3.96 1.48
N LYS A 93 -21.98 3.05 1.05
CA LYS A 93 -21.64 1.65 0.76
C LYS A 93 -20.59 1.48 -0.34
N ASN A 94 -20.56 2.39 -1.31
CA ASN A 94 -19.57 2.32 -2.39
C ASN A 94 -18.19 2.75 -1.88
N GLU A 95 -18.14 3.77 -1.03
CA GLU A 95 -16.92 4.31 -0.42
C GLU A 95 -16.32 3.29 0.55
N LEU A 96 -17.16 2.61 1.33
CA LEU A 96 -16.77 1.48 2.17
C LEU A 96 -16.24 0.31 1.35
N TYR A 97 -16.85 0.03 0.20
CA TYR A 97 -16.33 -0.97 -0.73
C TYR A 97 -14.94 -0.59 -1.25
N ILE A 98 -14.72 0.68 -1.64
CA ILE A 98 -13.40 1.17 -2.09
C ILE A 98 -12.37 1.10 -0.96
N LEU A 99 -12.73 1.48 0.27
CA LEU A 99 -11.88 1.34 1.45
C LEU A 99 -11.46 -0.13 1.67
N ALA A 100 -12.40 -1.05 1.57
CA ALA A 100 -12.13 -2.48 1.71
C ALA A 100 -11.33 -3.05 0.52
N PHE A 101 -11.50 -2.51 -0.69
CA PHE A 101 -10.78 -2.92 -1.89
C PHE A 101 -9.26 -2.65 -1.78
N ALA A 102 -8.85 -1.74 -0.90
CA ALA A 102 -7.45 -1.52 -0.55
C ALA A 102 -6.77 -2.76 0.05
N GLU A 103 -7.52 -3.70 0.63
CA GLU A 103 -6.97 -4.95 1.18
C GLU A 103 -6.49 -5.91 0.09
N VAL A 104 -6.98 -5.78 -1.15
CA VAL A 104 -6.56 -6.66 -2.26
C VAL A 104 -5.07 -6.53 -2.55
N SER A 105 -4.48 -5.33 -2.41
CA SER A 105 -3.04 -5.16 -2.61
C SER A 105 -2.20 -5.91 -1.57
N ASN A 106 -2.77 -6.20 -0.39
CA ASN A 106 -2.07 -6.91 0.69
C ASN A 106 -1.82 -8.39 0.35
N ILE A 107 -2.55 -8.97 -0.61
CA ILE A 107 -2.27 -10.30 -1.16
C ILE A 107 -0.85 -10.34 -1.73
N PHE A 108 -0.53 -9.43 -2.63
CA PHE A 108 0.77 -9.39 -3.28
C PHE A 108 1.89 -9.06 -2.30
N LEU A 109 1.63 -8.20 -1.31
CA LEU A 109 2.59 -7.94 -0.24
C LEU A 109 2.86 -9.18 0.61
N SER A 110 1.82 -9.94 0.94
CA SER A 110 1.95 -11.17 1.73
C SER A 110 2.69 -12.25 0.95
N ILE A 111 2.34 -12.46 -0.32
CA ILE A 111 3.05 -13.39 -1.22
C ILE A 111 4.52 -13.00 -1.30
N ARG A 112 4.84 -11.72 -1.54
CA ARG A 112 6.23 -11.21 -1.58
C ARG A 112 7.01 -11.58 -0.32
N ASN A 113 6.42 -11.41 0.85
CA ASN A 113 7.10 -11.67 2.12
C ASN A 113 7.27 -13.18 2.36
N ILE A 114 6.28 -14.00 1.97
CA ILE A 114 6.36 -15.46 2.04
C ILE A 114 7.47 -16.00 1.11
N ILE A 115 7.51 -15.56 -0.15
CA ILE A 115 8.51 -16.07 -1.13
C ILE A 115 9.94 -15.65 -0.80
N ARG A 116 10.13 -14.50 -0.11
CA ARG A 116 11.45 -14.02 0.32
C ARG A 116 11.89 -14.62 1.66
N HIS A 117 11.01 -15.34 2.35
CA HIS A 117 11.34 -15.87 3.67
C HIS A 117 12.35 -17.02 3.56
N PRO A 118 13.47 -16.98 4.32
CA PRO A 118 14.56 -17.96 4.19
C PRO A 118 14.13 -19.41 4.41
N SER A 119 13.10 -19.65 5.23
CA SER A 119 12.56 -21.01 5.42
C SER A 119 11.86 -21.53 4.17
N VAL A 120 11.04 -20.72 3.49
CA VAL A 120 10.28 -21.12 2.30
C VAL A 120 11.21 -21.39 1.13
N ILE A 121 12.23 -20.54 0.94
CA ILE A 121 13.25 -20.70 -0.12
C ILE A 121 14.00 -22.03 0.01
N LYS A 122 14.20 -22.54 1.25
CA LYS A 122 14.85 -23.84 1.49
C LYS A 122 13.97 -25.04 1.09
N PHE A 123 12.65 -24.90 1.12
CA PHE A 123 11.71 -26.00 0.86
C PHE A 123 11.14 -26.00 -0.56
N VAL A 124 11.04 -24.84 -1.21
CA VAL A 124 10.43 -24.71 -2.54
C VAL A 124 11.31 -23.85 -3.44
N SER A 125 11.73 -24.39 -4.58
CA SER A 125 12.41 -23.59 -5.61
C SER A 125 11.38 -22.75 -6.36
N ILE A 126 11.28 -21.47 -6.02
CA ILE A 126 10.41 -20.52 -6.70
C ILE A 126 11.18 -19.91 -7.88
N PRO A 127 10.68 -19.98 -9.13
CA PRO A 127 11.33 -19.33 -10.26
C PRO A 127 11.60 -17.84 -10.02
N ASN A 128 12.81 -17.38 -10.35
CA ASN A 128 13.28 -16.01 -10.09
C ASN A 128 12.41 -14.91 -10.72
N PHE A 129 11.64 -15.23 -11.77
CA PHE A 129 10.77 -14.27 -12.45
C PHE A 129 9.45 -13.98 -11.69
N ILE A 130 9.04 -14.85 -10.75
CA ILE A 130 7.77 -14.70 -10.02
C ILE A 130 7.80 -13.45 -9.12
N GLN A 131 8.93 -13.18 -8.49
CA GLN A 131 9.06 -12.05 -7.56
C GLN A 131 8.91 -10.69 -8.27
N PRO A 132 9.60 -10.40 -9.39
CA PRO A 132 9.36 -9.18 -10.17
C PRO A 132 7.91 -9.02 -10.63
N ILE A 133 7.26 -10.10 -11.08
CA ILE A 133 5.85 -10.05 -11.50
C ILE A 133 4.95 -9.67 -10.31
N ASN A 134 5.14 -10.32 -9.17
CA ASN A 134 4.37 -10.02 -7.97
C ASN A 134 4.60 -8.58 -7.46
N ASP A 135 5.85 -8.08 -7.51
CA ASP A 135 6.17 -6.70 -7.17
C ASP A 135 5.48 -5.69 -8.12
N GLY A 136 5.40 -6.01 -9.43
CA GLY A 136 4.65 -5.22 -10.41
C GLY A 136 3.15 -5.23 -10.15
N LEU A 137 2.57 -6.41 -9.89
CA LEU A 137 1.15 -6.55 -9.55
C LEU A 137 0.80 -5.83 -8.25
N PHE A 138 1.68 -5.90 -7.25
CA PHE A 138 1.54 -5.12 -6.02
C PHE A 138 1.49 -3.63 -6.32
N ALA A 139 2.46 -3.10 -7.08
CA ALA A 139 2.53 -1.67 -7.38
C ALA A 139 1.31 -1.17 -8.18
N ILE A 140 0.90 -1.90 -9.22
CA ILE A 140 -0.28 -1.55 -10.04
C ILE A 140 -1.55 -1.58 -9.20
N THR A 141 -1.73 -2.65 -8.41
CA THR A 141 -2.93 -2.79 -7.56
C THR A 141 -2.93 -1.72 -6.49
N PHE A 142 -1.80 -1.46 -5.82
CA PHE A 142 -1.67 -0.42 -4.80
C PHE A 142 -2.02 0.97 -5.39
N PHE A 143 -1.45 1.31 -6.55
CA PHE A 143 -1.75 2.57 -7.22
C PHE A 143 -3.25 2.67 -7.55
N TYR A 144 -3.81 1.64 -8.19
CA TYR A 144 -5.19 1.67 -8.62
C TYR A 144 -6.17 1.78 -7.44
N THR A 145 -6.00 0.96 -6.40
CA THR A 145 -6.97 0.87 -5.30
C THR A 145 -6.75 1.91 -4.22
N ARG A 146 -5.50 2.13 -3.77
CA ARG A 146 -5.17 2.99 -2.63
C ARG A 146 -4.88 4.44 -3.00
N ILE A 147 -4.54 4.71 -4.27
CA ILE A 147 -4.30 6.08 -4.76
C ILE A 147 -5.45 6.54 -5.64
N TYR A 148 -5.63 5.93 -6.82
CA TYR A 148 -6.56 6.43 -7.82
C TYR A 148 -8.02 6.34 -7.37
N LEU A 149 -8.50 5.14 -7.02
CA LEU A 149 -9.89 4.95 -6.57
C LEU A 149 -10.16 5.68 -5.25
N TYR A 150 -9.22 5.64 -4.31
CA TYR A 150 -9.34 6.34 -3.03
C TYR A 150 -9.47 7.87 -3.25
N PHE A 151 -8.60 8.46 -4.07
CA PHE A 151 -8.67 9.89 -4.36
C PHE A 151 -10.00 10.26 -5.02
N LYS A 152 -10.37 9.53 -6.08
CA LYS A 152 -11.57 9.81 -6.89
C LYS A 152 -12.89 9.62 -6.13
N HIS A 153 -13.00 8.59 -5.30
CA HIS A 153 -14.27 8.20 -4.68
C HIS A 153 -14.38 8.55 -3.20
N ILE A 154 -13.29 8.88 -2.53
CA ILE A 154 -13.29 9.21 -1.09
C ILE A 154 -12.84 10.66 -0.89
N ILE A 155 -11.67 11.05 -1.37
CA ILE A 155 -11.11 12.39 -1.10
C ILE A 155 -11.88 13.49 -1.82
N THR A 156 -12.22 13.30 -3.09
CA THR A 156 -12.96 14.29 -3.89
C THR A 156 -14.48 14.14 -3.78
N ASN A 157 -14.97 13.26 -2.90
CA ASN A 157 -16.40 12.97 -2.79
C ASN A 157 -17.06 13.86 -1.73
N GLN A 158 -17.68 14.93 -2.18
CA GLN A 158 -18.37 15.87 -1.30
C GLN A 158 -19.58 15.22 -0.60
N GLU A 159 -20.32 14.34 -1.29
CA GLU A 159 -21.47 13.64 -0.74
C GLU A 159 -21.07 12.75 0.45
N LEU A 160 -19.91 12.09 0.38
CA LEU A 160 -19.35 11.34 1.52
C LEU A 160 -19.15 12.25 2.74
N ILE A 161 -18.53 13.42 2.55
CA ILE A 161 -18.23 14.37 3.63
C ILE A 161 -19.53 14.88 4.25
N GLU A 162 -20.50 15.27 3.42
CA GLU A 162 -21.82 15.73 3.88
C GLU A 162 -22.57 14.66 4.66
N ASN A 163 -22.53 13.40 4.20
CA ASN A 163 -23.11 12.27 4.92
C ASN A 163 -22.40 12.03 6.26
N ILE A 164 -21.07 12.10 6.31
CA ILE A 164 -20.32 11.99 7.58
C ILE A 164 -20.77 13.07 8.56
N ILE A 165 -20.90 14.33 8.13
CA ILE A 165 -21.33 15.44 8.99
C ILE A 165 -22.79 15.24 9.46
N LYS A 166 -23.67 14.83 8.55
CA LYS A 166 -25.11 14.68 8.84
C LYS A 166 -25.42 13.54 9.82
N TYR A 167 -24.74 12.41 9.68
CA TYR A 167 -25.05 11.19 10.45
C TYR A 167 -24.22 11.06 11.74
N ASN A 168 -23.13 11.80 11.90
CA ASN A 168 -22.37 11.84 13.15
C ASN A 168 -22.87 12.94 14.09
N ARG A 169 -23.73 12.58 15.05
CA ARG A 169 -24.27 13.51 16.06
C ARG A 169 -23.44 13.61 17.35
N PHE A 170 -22.38 12.82 17.47
CA PHE A 170 -21.48 12.83 18.63
C PHE A 170 -20.42 13.92 18.49
N PHE A 171 -20.11 14.62 19.59
CA PHE A 171 -19.24 15.80 19.60
C PHE A 171 -17.90 15.56 18.87
N MET A 172 -17.64 16.36 17.83
CA MET A 172 -16.44 16.34 16.97
C MET A 172 -16.13 15.02 16.23
N CYS A 173 -17.01 14.02 16.29
CA CYS A 173 -16.77 12.73 15.63
C CYS A 173 -16.62 12.89 14.10
N ASP A 174 -17.49 13.70 13.49
CA ASP A 174 -17.42 14.07 12.07
C ASP A 174 -16.02 14.57 11.66
N LYS A 175 -15.48 15.55 12.39
CA LYS A 175 -14.17 16.16 12.13
C LYS A 175 -13.04 15.16 12.29
N ILE A 176 -13.10 14.32 13.33
CA ILE A 176 -12.09 13.29 13.60
C ILE A 176 -12.06 12.27 12.46
N ILE A 177 -13.21 11.82 11.99
CA ILE A 177 -13.31 10.83 10.91
C ILE A 177 -12.83 11.41 9.58
N ILE A 178 -13.24 12.63 9.24
CA ILE A 178 -12.75 13.32 8.04
C ILE A 178 -11.22 13.43 8.11
N MET A 179 -10.66 13.94 9.22
CA MET A 179 -9.21 14.02 9.40
C MET A 179 -8.52 12.65 9.24
N THR A 180 -9.11 11.59 9.80
CA THR A 180 -8.58 10.22 9.73
C THR A 180 -8.54 9.69 8.29
N ILE A 181 -9.57 9.98 7.48
CA ILE A 181 -9.62 9.64 6.05
C ILE A 181 -8.49 10.33 5.28
N PHE A 182 -8.28 11.63 5.51
CA PHE A 182 -7.21 12.39 4.86
C PHE A 182 -5.81 11.91 5.29
N LEU A 183 -5.62 11.62 6.58
CA LEU A 183 -4.37 11.06 7.09
C LEU A 183 -4.08 9.69 6.47
N LEU A 184 -5.09 8.83 6.30
CA LEU A 184 -4.93 7.55 5.62
C LEU A 184 -4.45 7.73 4.17
N PHE A 185 -5.02 8.69 3.45
CA PHE A 185 -4.58 9.00 2.10
C PHE A 185 -3.14 9.54 2.07
N GLY A 186 -2.77 10.43 3.00
CA GLY A 186 -1.41 10.91 3.14
C GLY A 186 -0.40 9.78 3.37
N LEU A 187 -0.75 8.80 4.21
CA LEU A 187 0.04 7.59 4.38
C LEU A 187 0.13 6.79 3.08
N ASN A 188 -0.98 6.54 2.39
CA ASN A 188 -0.95 5.81 1.13
C ASN A 188 -0.05 6.50 0.09
N LEU A 189 -0.05 7.84 0.01
CA LEU A 189 0.87 8.61 -0.84
C LEU A 189 2.34 8.43 -0.43
N TYR A 190 2.63 8.44 0.87
CA TYR A 190 3.97 8.15 1.38
C TYR A 190 4.47 6.78 0.93
N TRP A 191 3.67 5.73 1.12
CA TRP A 191 4.00 4.37 0.68
C TRP A 191 4.12 4.27 -0.84
N PHE A 192 3.26 4.95 -1.60
CA PHE A 192 3.37 5.01 -3.05
C PHE A 192 4.68 5.67 -3.50
N GLY A 193 5.10 6.75 -2.84
CA GLY A 193 6.39 7.38 -3.07
C GLY A 193 7.57 6.42 -2.87
N LEU A 194 7.53 5.59 -1.82
CA LEU A 194 8.54 4.54 -1.58
C LEU A 194 8.55 3.48 -2.69
N ILE A 195 7.37 3.06 -3.17
CA ILE A 195 7.24 2.12 -4.29
C ILE A 195 7.86 2.72 -5.56
N CYS A 196 7.52 3.96 -5.90
CA CYS A 196 8.08 4.67 -7.05
C CYS A 196 9.61 4.81 -6.94
N TYR A 197 10.13 5.24 -5.79
CA TYR A 197 11.57 5.33 -5.57
C TYR A 197 12.28 3.98 -5.77
N GLY A 198 11.69 2.89 -5.27
CA GLY A 198 12.17 1.53 -5.51
C GLY A 198 12.20 1.17 -7.00
N ALA A 199 11.14 1.49 -7.74
CA ALA A 199 11.08 1.26 -9.19
C ALA A 199 12.12 2.08 -9.96
N PHE A 200 12.29 3.38 -9.63
CA PHE A 200 13.31 4.24 -10.24
C PHE A 200 14.73 3.72 -10.04
N LYS A 201 15.02 3.15 -8.86
CA LYS A 201 16.32 2.53 -8.57
C LYS A 201 16.57 1.29 -9.44
N ILE A 202 15.54 0.47 -9.67
CA ILE A 202 15.64 -0.76 -10.49
C ILE A 202 15.86 -0.43 -11.97
N ILE A 203 15.16 0.59 -12.50
CA ILE A 203 15.27 1.02 -13.90
C ILE A 203 16.61 1.75 -14.17
N GLY A 204 17.40 2.03 -13.13
CA GLY A 204 18.70 2.69 -13.27
C GLY A 204 18.60 4.19 -13.58
N LEU A 205 17.41 4.79 -13.53
CA LEU A 205 17.19 6.23 -13.70
C LEU A 205 17.89 7.05 -12.61
N ASN A 206 18.17 6.44 -11.45
CA ASN A 206 18.98 7.08 -10.43
C ASN A 206 20.39 7.42 -10.96
N ARG A 207 20.95 6.62 -11.89
CA ARG A 207 22.24 6.93 -12.54
C ARG A 207 22.18 8.15 -13.44
N ILE A 208 21.00 8.52 -13.96
CA ILE A 208 20.81 9.72 -14.79
C ILE A 208 20.72 10.97 -13.90
N TRP A 209 20.02 10.88 -12.77
CA TRP A 209 19.86 12.00 -11.83
C TRP A 209 21.09 12.27 -10.98
N THR A 210 21.86 11.24 -10.64
CA THR A 210 23.17 11.37 -9.99
C THR A 210 24.32 11.32 -11.00
N TYR A 211 24.04 11.44 -12.31
CA TYR A 211 25.10 11.58 -13.31
C TYR A 211 25.76 12.94 -13.08
N ASN A 212 26.86 12.94 -12.34
CA ASN A 212 27.77 14.05 -12.29
C ASN A 212 28.82 13.74 -13.36
N PRO A 213 28.67 14.28 -14.58
CA PRO A 213 29.61 14.00 -15.65
C PRO A 213 31.03 14.31 -15.18
N ASP A 214 31.90 13.31 -15.19
CA ASP A 214 33.32 13.59 -15.03
C ASP A 214 33.72 14.44 -16.24
N ILE A 215 34.30 15.62 -16.02
CA ILE A 215 34.77 16.49 -17.11
C ILE A 215 35.82 15.78 -17.97
N LYS A 216 36.42 14.69 -17.45
CA LYS A 216 37.36 13.83 -18.17
C LYS A 216 36.69 12.63 -18.88
N ASP A 217 35.37 12.50 -18.85
CA ASP A 217 34.66 11.45 -19.57
C ASP A 217 34.97 11.57 -21.08
N PRO A 218 35.54 10.53 -21.71
CA PRO A 218 35.90 10.55 -23.14
C PRO A 218 34.73 10.94 -24.05
N PHE A 219 33.50 10.60 -23.66
CA PHE A 219 32.30 10.94 -24.41
C PHE A 219 32.00 12.45 -24.35
N ILE A 220 32.22 13.09 -23.21
CA ILE A 220 32.02 14.54 -23.02
C ILE A 220 33.11 15.33 -23.71
N LEU A 221 34.36 14.86 -23.64
CA LEU A 221 35.46 15.46 -24.38
C LEU A 221 35.23 15.40 -25.90
N GLN A 222 34.61 14.33 -26.41
CA GLN A 222 34.21 14.23 -27.82
C GLN A 222 33.10 15.23 -28.16
N ILE A 223 32.08 15.38 -27.30
CA ILE A 223 31.02 16.37 -27.50
C ILE A 223 31.58 17.81 -27.48
N GLU A 224 32.49 18.13 -26.56
CA GLU A 224 33.16 19.43 -26.52
C GLU A 224 34.06 19.66 -27.73
N ALA A 225 34.78 18.63 -28.20
CA ALA A 225 35.58 18.72 -29.41
C ALA A 225 34.71 19.01 -30.64
N ILE A 226 33.58 18.33 -30.78
CA ILE A 226 32.60 18.57 -31.86
C ILE A 226 32.04 19.99 -31.76
N ARG A 227 31.64 20.42 -30.56
CA ARG A 227 31.13 21.79 -30.31
C ARG A 227 32.17 22.84 -30.67
N ASN A 228 33.42 22.69 -30.24
CA ASN A 228 34.51 23.63 -30.54
C ASN A 228 34.83 23.67 -32.04
N THR A 229 34.68 22.55 -32.75
CA THR A 229 34.87 22.49 -34.20
C THR A 229 33.75 23.26 -34.91
N LEU A 230 32.49 23.06 -34.50
CA LEU A 230 31.33 23.79 -35.04
C LEU A 230 31.38 25.30 -34.78
N PHE A 231 31.84 25.73 -33.60
CA PHE A 231 32.02 27.15 -33.30
C PHE A 231 33.14 27.78 -34.12
N LYS A 232 34.24 27.07 -34.38
CA LYS A 232 35.33 27.56 -35.24
C LYS A 232 34.95 27.64 -36.72
N THR A 233 34.12 26.72 -37.21
CA THR A 233 33.65 26.75 -38.60
C THR A 233 32.52 27.76 -38.82
N GLY A 234 31.73 28.09 -37.79
CA GLY A 234 30.69 29.14 -37.85
C GLY A 234 31.19 30.59 -37.70
N LEU A 235 32.43 30.80 -37.26
CA LEU A 235 33.06 32.13 -37.12
C LEU A 235 33.79 32.61 -38.40
N HIS A 236 33.79 31.80 -39.46
CA HIS A 236 34.40 32.10 -40.76
C HIS A 236 33.37 32.20 -41.91
N GLN A 237 32.10 32.42 -41.58
CA GLN A 237 31.05 32.87 -42.51
C GLN A 237 30.48 34.20 -42.02
#